data_AF-A0A368Y9T7-F1
#
_entry.id   AF-A0A368Y9T7-F1
#
_cell.length_a   1.000
_cell.length_b   1.000
_cell.length_c   1.000
_cell.angle_alpha   90.00
_cell.angle_beta   90.00
_cell.angle_gamma   90.00
#
_symmetry.space_group_name_H-M   'P 1'
#
loop_
_entity.id
_entity.type
_entity.pdbx_description
1 polymer ?
#
loop_
_entity_poly.entity_id
_entity_poly.type
_entity_poly.pdbx_seq_one_letter_code
_entity_poly.pdbx_strand_id
1 'polypeptide(L)'
;MEKIFVTTCSWLGFILLILCISSAFLNISVFGSNFIVVYGFSFLGFIFGLMGWILQRFNKLSSVTKIVGKIGFYGNLVIVFLFFPPISHFWGTLIFGP
;
A
#
# COMPACT_ATOMS: atom_id res chain seq x y z
N MET A 1 -5.83 -10.23 -22.29
CA MET A 1 -5.73 -8.91 -21.64
C MET A 1 -5.94 -8.99 -20.13
N GLU A 2 -6.97 -9.69 -19.65
CA GLU A 2 -7.30 -9.78 -18.22
C GLU A 2 -6.13 -10.27 -17.34
N LYS A 3 -5.45 -11.36 -17.70
CA LYS A 3 -4.28 -11.86 -16.95
C LYS A 3 -3.14 -10.85 -16.82
N ILE A 4 -2.89 -10.06 -17.86
CA ILE A 4 -1.84 -9.03 -17.86
C ILE A 4 -2.25 -7.93 -16.89
N PHE A 5 -3.50 -7.47 -16.96
CA PHE A 5 -4.03 -6.47 -16.05
C PHE A 5 -3.92 -6.89 -14.58
N VAL A 6 -4.35 -8.11 -14.23
CA VAL A 6 -4.24 -8.61 -12.84
C VAL A 6 -2.79 -8.70 -12.39
N THR A 7 -1.89 -9.11 -13.28
CA THR A 7 -0.45 -9.16 -13.00
C THR A 7 0.07 -7.75 -12.73
N THR A 8 -0.24 -6.79 -13.59
CA THR A 8 0.16 -5.38 -13.42
C THR A 8 -0.37 -4.79 -12.12
N CYS A 9 -1.65 -5.00 -11.77
CA CYS A 9 -2.21 -4.53 -10.50
C CYS A 9 -1.49 -5.13 -9.28
N SER A 10 -1.18 -6.43 -9.33
CA SER A 10 -0.48 -7.13 -8.23
C SER A 10 0.93 -6.57 -8.04
N TRP A 11 1.65 -6.35 -9.14
CA TRP A 11 3.01 -5.79 -9.11
C TRP A 11 3.02 -4.30 -8.76
N LEU A 12 2.06 -3.51 -9.24
CA LEU A 12 1.91 -2.10 -8.88
C LEU A 12 1.68 -1.92 -7.38
N GLY A 13 0.78 -2.71 -6.78
CA GLY A 13 0.58 -2.67 -5.34
C GLY A 13 1.86 -2.95 -4.56
N PHE A 14 2.66 -3.92 -5.01
CA PHE A 14 3.94 -4.25 -4.40
C PHE A 14 5.02 -3.16 -4.60
N ILE A 15 5.15 -2.62 -5.81
CA ILE A 15 6.10 -1.53 -6.09
C ILE A 15 5.77 -0.29 -5.26
N LEU A 16 4.49 0.06 -5.15
CA LEU A 16 4.04 1.18 -4.33
C LEU A 16 4.32 0.96 -2.84
N LEU A 17 4.26 -0.28 -2.36
CA LEU A 17 4.68 -0.62 -1.00
C LEU A 17 6.19 -0.39 -0.81
N ILE A 18 7.02 -0.82 -1.77
CA ILE A 18 8.48 -0.57 -1.72
C ILE A 18 8.77 0.93 -1.75
N LEU A 19 8.09 1.69 -2.60
CA LEU A 19 8.23 3.15 -2.67
C LEU A 19 7.79 3.83 -1.38
N CYS A 20 6.69 3.39 -0.78
CA CYS A 20 6.22 3.86 0.52
C CYS A 20 7.31 3.67 1.59
N ILE A 21 7.84 2.45 1.73
CA ILE A 21 8.91 2.13 2.71
C ILE A 21 10.17 2.95 2.42
N SER A 22 10.57 3.03 1.15
CA SER A 22 11.77 3.78 0.74
C SER A 22 11.62 5.28 1.02
N SER A 23 10.44 5.84 0.77
CA SER A 23 10.15 7.26 1.05
C SER A 23 10.22 7.58 2.54
N ALA A 24 9.82 6.63 3.40
CA ALA A 24 9.93 6.78 4.85
C ALA A 24 11.40 6.77 5.29
N PHE A 25 12.21 5.84 4.79
CA PHE A 25 13.65 5.79 5.11
C PHE A 25 14.43 7.01 4.62
N LEU A 26 14.05 7.56 3.47
CA LEU A 26 14.70 8.74 2.87
C LEU A 26 14.13 10.07 3.37
N ASN A 27 13.14 10.05 4.27
CA ASN A 27 12.43 11.25 4.75
C ASN A 27 11.92 12.16 3.61
N ILE A 28 11.37 11.54 2.56
CA ILE A 28 10.82 12.31 1.42
C ILE A 28 9.55 13.01 1.87
N SER A 29 9.51 14.33 1.68
CA SER A 29 8.38 15.18 2.05
C SER A 29 7.75 15.84 0.83
N VAL A 30 6.42 15.99 0.85
CA VAL A 30 5.67 16.82 -0.11
C VAL A 30 4.83 17.78 0.72
N PHE A 31 4.86 19.07 0.37
CA PHE A 31 4.27 20.16 1.18
C PHE A 31 4.73 20.15 2.65
N GLY A 32 5.97 19.72 2.91
CA GLY A 32 6.54 19.64 4.26
C GLY A 32 6.05 18.47 5.11
N SER A 33 5.29 17.52 4.54
CA SER A 33 4.76 16.36 5.28
C SER A 33 5.18 15.04 4.66
N ASN A 34 5.99 14.26 5.41
CA ASN A 34 6.33 12.87 5.06
C ASN A 34 5.10 11.96 5.11
N PHE A 35 4.13 12.29 5.98
CA PHE A 35 2.91 11.53 6.15
C PHE A 35 2.08 11.48 4.86
N ILE A 36 1.96 12.60 4.16
CA ILE A 36 1.21 12.67 2.89
C ILE A 36 1.83 11.72 1.86
N VAL A 37 3.16 11.67 1.79
CA VAL A 37 3.90 10.81 0.85
C VAL A 37 3.69 9.34 1.18
N VAL A 38 3.93 8.96 2.45
CA VAL A 38 3.80 7.57 2.93
C VAL A 38 2.36 7.08 2.78
N TYR A 39 1.39 7.86 3.25
CA TYR A 39 -0.03 7.52 3.16
C TYR A 39 -0.51 7.48 1.70
N GLY A 40 -0.09 8.45 0.87
CA GLY A 40 -0.46 8.52 -0.54
C GLY A 40 -0.01 7.30 -1.32
N PHE A 41 1.27 6.91 -1.21
CA PHE A 41 1.78 5.71 -1.86
C PHE A 41 1.07 4.46 -1.37
N SER A 42 0.86 4.34 -0.06
CA SER A 42 0.25 3.15 0.49
C SER A 42 -1.23 3.03 0.16
N PHE A 43 -1.96 4.14 0.15
CA PHE A 43 -3.38 4.16 -0.24
C PHE A 43 -3.57 3.78 -1.70
N LEU A 44 -2.75 4.32 -2.61
CA LEU A 44 -2.75 3.89 -4.02
C LEU A 44 -2.37 2.41 -4.15
N GLY A 45 -1.33 1.99 -3.43
CA GLY A 45 -0.86 0.60 -3.40
C GLY A 45 -1.93 -0.37 -2.90
N PHE A 46 -2.72 0.05 -1.92
CA PHE A 46 -3.86 -0.70 -1.40
C PHE A 46 -4.96 -0.88 -2.45
N ILE A 47 -5.34 0.19 -3.18
CA ILE A 47 -6.36 0.10 -4.24
C ILE A 47 -5.92 -0.89 -5.32
N PHE A 48 -4.70 -0.74 -5.86
CA PHE A 48 -4.19 -1.65 -6.89
C PHE A 48 -4.02 -3.08 -6.37
N GLY A 49 -3.52 -3.23 -5.14
CA GLY A 49 -3.38 -4.52 -4.47
C GLY A 49 -4.73 -5.23 -4.26
N LEU A 50 -5.77 -4.49 -3.87
CA LEU A 50 -7.13 -5.01 -3.67
C LEU A 50 -7.72 -5.49 -5.00
N MET A 51 -7.60 -4.69 -6.06
CA MET A 51 -8.04 -5.08 -7.42
C MET A 51 -7.32 -6.34 -7.88
N GLY A 52 -5.99 -6.40 -7.72
CA GLY A 52 -5.20 -7.59 -8.03
C GLY A 52 -5.64 -8.82 -7.22
N TRP A 53 -5.89 -8.65 -5.92
CA TRP A 53 -6.27 -9.72 -5.00
C TRP A 53 -7.67 -10.30 -5.26
N ILE A 54 -8.63 -9.47 -5.68
CA ILE A 54 -9.97 -9.92 -6.07
C ILE A 54 -9.90 -10.68 -7.40
N LEU A 55 -9.22 -10.10 -8.40
CA LEU A 55 -9.22 -10.63 -9.77
C LEU A 55 -8.35 -11.89 -9.94
N GLN A 56 -7.35 -12.11 -9.08
CA GLN A 56 -6.55 -13.33 -9.10
C GLN A 56 -7.35 -14.60 -8.75
N ARG A 57 -8.53 -14.48 -8.11
CA ARG A 57 -9.40 -15.64 -7.83
C ARG A 57 -9.98 -16.24 -9.12
N PHE A 58 -10.16 -15.41 -10.14
CA PHE A 58 -10.76 -15.80 -11.41
C PHE A 58 -9.71 -16.14 -12.48
N ASN A 59 -8.42 -15.88 -12.22
CA ASN A 59 -7.35 -15.99 -13.20
C ASN A 59 -6.23 -16.95 -12.75
N LYS A 60 -5.86 -17.93 -13.60
CA LYS A 60 -4.65 -18.75 -13.38
C LYS A 60 -3.39 -17.90 -13.58
N LEU A 61 -2.75 -17.53 -12.47
CA LEU A 61 -1.48 -16.79 -12.40
C LEU A 61 -0.34 -17.65 -11.84
N SER A 62 0.90 -17.23 -12.09
CA SER A 62 2.10 -17.85 -11.51
C SER A 62 2.13 -17.71 -9.98
N SER A 63 2.81 -18.63 -9.30
CA SER A 63 2.94 -18.60 -7.84
C SER A 63 3.59 -17.32 -7.34
N VAL A 64 4.57 -16.79 -8.07
CA VAL A 64 5.27 -15.53 -7.74
C VAL A 64 4.30 -14.35 -7.71
N THR A 65 3.50 -14.16 -8.78
CA THR A 65 2.55 -13.04 -8.86
C THR A 65 1.52 -13.09 -7.74
N LYS A 66 1.08 -14.29 -7.32
CA LYS A 66 0.16 -14.45 -6.18
C LYS A 66 0.78 -14.04 -4.85
N ILE A 67 2.05 -14.39 -4.62
CA ILE A 67 2.78 -14.00 -3.41
C ILE A 67 2.99 -12.49 -3.39
N VAL A 68 3.49 -11.93 -4.49
CA VAL A 68 3.69 -10.48 -4.67
C VAL A 68 2.40 -9.71 -4.46
N GLY A 69 1.30 -10.15 -5.06
CA GLY A 69 -0.01 -9.51 -4.89
C GLY A 69 -0.50 -9.55 -3.44
N LYS A 70 -0.29 -10.66 -2.71
CA LYS A 70 -0.63 -10.74 -1.28
C LYS A 70 0.22 -9.80 -0.43
N ILE A 71 1.54 -9.79 -0.64
CA ILE A 71 2.45 -8.91 0.11
C ILE A 71 2.12 -7.45 -0.15
N GLY A 72 1.92 -7.08 -1.42
CA GLY A 72 1.51 -5.72 -1.81
C GLY A 72 0.17 -5.33 -1.19
N PHE A 73 -0.84 -6.21 -1.21
CA PHE A 73 -2.14 -5.92 -0.61
C PHE A 73 -2.07 -5.76 0.92
N TYR A 74 -1.58 -6.77 1.62
CA TYR A 74 -1.56 -6.76 3.09
C TYR A 74 -0.59 -5.73 3.66
N GLY A 75 0.58 -5.55 3.04
CA GLY A 75 1.54 -4.54 3.48
C GLY A 75 0.98 -3.13 3.37
N ASN A 76 0.32 -2.81 2.25
CA ASN A 76 -0.33 -1.50 2.10
C ASN A 76 -1.54 -1.35 3.02
N LEU A 77 -2.35 -2.41 3.22
CA LEU A 77 -3.48 -2.37 4.15
C LEU A 77 -3.04 -1.99 5.57
N VAL A 78 -1.95 -2.60 6.06
CA VAL A 78 -1.43 -2.32 7.41
C VAL A 78 -1.02 -0.86 7.54
N ILE A 79 -0.28 -0.33 6.58
CA ILE A 79 0.17 1.07 6.59
C ILE A 79 -1.05 2.01 6.49
N VAL A 80 -1.98 1.76 5.57
CA VAL A 80 -3.19 2.57 5.45
C VAL A 80 -3.98 2.60 6.75
N PHE A 81 -4.08 1.47 7.48
CA PHE A 81 -4.80 1.42 8.75
C PHE A 81 -4.07 2.16 9.88
N LEU A 82 -2.76 1.97 9.99
CA LEU A 82 -1.93 2.63 11.01
C LEU A 82 -1.88 4.16 10.81
N PHE A 83 -1.79 4.58 9.55
CA PHE A 83 -1.67 5.98 9.16
C PHE A 83 -3.01 6.56 8.68
N PHE A 84 -4.15 5.91 8.97
CA PHE A 84 -5.45 6.47 8.60
C PHE A 84 -5.69 7.76 9.39
N PRO A 85 -6.03 8.91 8.77
CA PRO A 85 -6.00 10.21 9.45
C PRO A 85 -6.80 10.29 10.78
N PRO A 86 -8.01 9.70 10.90
CA PRO A 86 -8.71 9.62 12.18
C PRO A 86 -7.95 8.78 13.22
N ILE A 87 -7.38 7.65 12.80
CA ILE A 87 -6.66 6.72 13.68
C ILE A 87 -5.29 7.31 14.07
N SER A 88 -4.60 7.99 13.15
CA SER A 88 -3.33 8.67 13.43
C SER A 88 -3.52 9.84 14.39
N HIS A 89 -4.68 10.51 14.38
CA HIS A 89 -5.01 11.50 15.39
C HIS A 89 -5.18 10.87 16.78
N PHE A 90 -5.81 9.70 16.87
CA PHE A 90 -5.90 8.91 18.11
C PHE A 90 -4.51 8.48 18.61
N TRP A 91 -3.63 7.99 17.73
CA TRP A 91 -2.24 7.68 18.11
C TRP A 91 -1.47 8.93 18.52
N GLY A 92 -1.65 10.05 17.82
CA GLY A 92 -1.03 11.32 18.16
C GLY A 92 -1.43 11.81 19.55
N THR A 93 -2.73 11.76 19.88
CA THR A 93 -3.22 12.13 21.22
C THR A 93 -2.82 11.11 22.30
N LEU A 94 -2.75 9.82 21.98
CA LEU A 94 -2.27 8.79 22.92
C LEU A 94 -0.77 8.91 23.23
N ILE A 95 0.05 9.24 22.23
CA ILE A 95 1.51 9.26 22.35
C ILE A 95 2.02 10.62 22.88
N PHE A 96 1.39 11.72 22.47
CA PHE A 96 1.86 13.08 22.78
C PHE A 96 0.96 13.85 23.75
N GLY A 97 -0.16 13.25 24.20
CA GLY A 97 -1.14 13.90 25.07
C GLY A 97 -2.10 14.82 24.30
N PRO A 98 -3.18 15.30 24.96
CA PRO A 98 -4.04 16.34 24.42
C PRO A 98 -3.31 17.69 24.23
#